data_AF-A0AAW3R0J7-F1
#
_entry.id   AF-A0AAW3R0J7-F1
#
_cell.length_a   1.000
_cell.length_b   1.000
_cell.length_c   1.000
_cell.angle_alpha   90.00
_cell.angle_beta   90.00
_cell.angle_gamma   90.00
#
_symmetry.space_group_name_H-M   'P 1'
#
loop_
_entity.id
_entity.type
_entity.pdbx_description
1 polymer ?
#
loop_
_entity_poly.entity_id
_entity_poly.type
_entity_poly.pdbx_seq_one_letter_code
_entity_poly.pdbx_strand_id
1 'polypeptide(L)' 'MTYDPGNIFARILRREIPAHTVYEDDFALAFHDIAPQAPIHVLVIPKGPYVSIADFGATASAEEITGFWRA' A
#
# COMPACT_ATOMS: atom_id res chain seq x y z
N MET A 1 -9.50 -14.58 -4.58
CA MET A 1 -10.09 -13.22 -4.63
C MET A 1 -9.32 -12.43 -5.67
N THR A 2 -9.98 -11.53 -6.40
CA THR A 2 -9.35 -10.71 -7.45
C THR A 2 -9.14 -9.28 -6.93
N TYR A 3 -8.08 -8.61 -7.40
CA TYR A 3 -7.84 -7.21 -7.07
C TYR A 3 -8.93 -6.31 -7.63
N ASP A 4 -9.50 -5.45 -6.79
CA ASP A 4 -10.50 -4.46 -7.20
C ASP A 4 -9.83 -3.11 -7.46
N PRO A 5 -9.73 -2.63 -8.72
CA PRO A 5 -9.14 -1.32 -9.01
C PRO A 5 -9.95 -0.13 -8.46
N GLY A 6 -11.20 -0.34 -8.05
CA GLY A 6 -12.07 0.65 -7.42
C GLY A 6 -11.90 0.78 -5.90
N ASN A 7 -11.11 -0.09 -5.26
CA ASN A 7 -10.94 -0.08 -3.82
C ASN A 7 -10.28 1.23 -3.31
N ILE A 8 -10.50 1.55 -2.04
CA ILE A 8 -10.07 2.83 -1.46
C ILE A 8 -8.55 3.07 -1.57
N PHE A 9 -7.73 2.04 -1.36
CA PHE A 9 -6.27 2.15 -1.48
C PHE A 9 -5.83 2.34 -2.93
N ALA A 10 -6.48 1.69 -3.89
CA ALA A 10 -6.23 1.92 -5.31
C ALA A 10 -6.52 3.38 -5.72
N ARG A 11 -7.59 3.97 -5.15
CA ARG A 11 -7.94 5.38 -5.37
C ARG A 11 -6.93 6.33 -4.72
N ILE A 12 -6.41 5.99 -3.53
CA ILE A 12 -5.31 6.72 -2.89
C ILE A 12 -4.04 6.68 -3.75
N LEU A 13 -3.64 5.50 -4.24
CA LEU A 13 -2.46 5.33 -5.10
C LEU A 13 -2.55 6.18 -6.38
N ARG A 14 -3.76 6.31 -6.96
CA ARG A 14 -4.02 7.17 -8.12
C ARG A 14 -4.24 8.64 -7.79
N ARG A 15 -4.15 9.03 -6.51
CA ARG A 15 -4.39 10.40 -6.01
C ARG A 15 -5.80 10.94 -6.33
N GLU A 16 -6.78 10.05 -6.48
CA GLU A 16 -8.19 10.42 -6.66
C GLU A 16 -8.84 10.89 -5.36
N ILE A 17 -8.30 10.42 -4.22
CA ILE A 17 -8.69 10.84 -2.89
C ILE A 17 -7.44 11.17 -2.07
N PRO A 18 -7.52 12.16 -1.17
CA PRO A 18 -6.37 12.60 -0.40
C PRO A 18 -5.99 11.57 0.67
N ALA A 19 -4.69 11.44 0.91
CA ALA A 19 -4.11 10.76 2.06
C ALA A 19 -2.93 11.60 2.59
N HIS A 20 -2.68 11.57 3.89
CA HIS A 20 -1.54 12.27 4.49
C HIS A 20 -0.30 11.39 4.37
N THR A 21 0.40 11.52 3.23
CA THR A 21 1.61 10.75 2.90
C THR A 21 2.76 11.09 3.83
N VAL A 22 3.43 10.07 4.35
CA VAL A 22 4.67 10.19 5.14
C VAL A 22 5.90 9.75 4.34
N TYR A 23 5.72 8.80 3.43
CA TYR A 23 6.77 8.28 2.55
C TYR A 23 6.15 7.71 1.28
N GLU A 24 6.82 7.88 0.15
CA GLU A 24 6.43 7.29 -1.13
C GLU A 24 7.68 7.01 -1.97
N ASP A 25 7.79 5.79 -2.50
CA ASP A 25 8.80 5.41 -3.49
C ASP A 25 8.16 4.60 -4.63
N ASP A 26 8.96 3.93 -5.45
CA ASP A 26 8.47 3.16 -6.60
C ASP A 26 7.67 1.90 -6.20
N PHE A 27 7.84 1.39 -4.97
CA PHE A 27 7.28 0.10 -4.53
C PHE A 27 6.17 0.25 -3.49
N ALA A 28 6.24 1.28 -2.65
CA ALA A 28 5.35 1.45 -1.51
C ALA A 28 4.86 2.90 -1.35
N LEU A 29 3.70 3.00 -0.70
CA LEU A 29 3.15 4.25 -0.19
C LEU A 29 2.86 4.08 1.30
N ALA A 30 3.37 4.99 2.12
CA ALA A 30 3.08 5.07 3.54
C ALA A 30 2.30 6.35 3.86
N PHE A 31 1.20 6.23 4.59
CA PHE A 31 0.32 7.36 4.94
C PHE A 31 -0.39 7.13 6.27
N HIS A 32 -0.85 8.22 6.89
CA HIS A 32 -1.58 8.12 8.15
C HIS A 32 -2.94 7.43 7.97
N ASP A 33 -3.26 6.54 8.91
CA ASP A 33 -4.59 5.94 9.01
C ASP A 33 -5.63 7.01 9.34
N ILE A 34 -6.80 6.96 8.69
CA ILE A 34 -7.94 7.85 8.93
C ILE A 34 -8.63 7.55 10.28
N ALA A 35 -8.52 6.33 10.78
CA ALA A 35 -9.07 5.86 12.05
C ALA A 35 -7.93 5.29 12.94
N PRO A 36 -7.00 6.15 13.40
CA PRO A 36 -5.79 5.71 14.09
C PRO A 36 -6.10 4.98 15.41
N GLN A 37 -5.40 3.88 15.67
CA GLN A 37 -5.50 3.09 16.91
C GLN A 37 -4.37 3.39 17.92
N ALA A 38 -3.47 4.29 17.55
CA ALA A 38 -2.34 4.77 18.34
C ALA A 38 -2.07 6.25 18.01
N PRO A 39 -1.33 7.02 18.85
CA PRO A 39 -1.03 8.43 18.58
C PRO A 39 -0.39 8.66 17.21
N ILE A 40 0.42 7.71 16.75
CA ILE A 40 0.94 7.61 15.39
C ILE A 40 0.56 6.24 14.85
N HIS A 41 -0.28 6.21 13.82
CA HIS A 41 -0.67 4.98 13.13
C HIS A 41 -0.54 5.22 11.61
N VAL A 42 0.38 4.50 10.99
CA VAL A 42 0.71 4.60 9.58
C VAL A 42 0.42 3.27 8.92
N LEU A 43 -0.22 3.31 7.76
CA LEU A 43 -0.41 2.17 6.87
C LEU A 43 0.67 2.24 5.79
N VAL A 44 1.28 1.10 5.50
CA VAL A 44 2.20 0.93 4.38
C VAL A 44 1.58 -0.07 3.41
N ILE A 45 1.36 0.36 2.17
CA ILE A 45 0.75 -0.46 1.13
C ILE A 45 1.69 -0.61 -0.07
N PRO A 46 1.72 -1.77 -0.74
CA PRO A 46 2.43 -1.92 -2.01
C PRO A 46 1.70 -1.15 -3.12
N LYS A 47 2.45 -0.64 -4.11
CA LYS A 47 1.86 -0.03 -5.31
C LYS A 47 1.25 -1.05 -6.28
N GLY A 48 1.66 -2.31 -6.17
CA GLY A 48 1.14 -3.42 -6.98
C GLY A 48 -0.25 -3.91 -6.56
N PRO A 49 -0.98 -4.60 -7.46
CA PRO A 49 -2.38 -4.98 -7.28
C PRO A 49 -2.55 -6.27 -6.48
N TYR A 50 -2.14 -6.27 -5.20
CA TYR A 50 -2.23 -7.44 -4.34
C TYR A 50 -3.44 -7.40 -3.41
N VAL A 51 -4.10 -8.55 -3.21
CA VAL A 51 -5.31 -8.63 -2.36
C VAL A 51 -5.03 -9.02 -0.92
N SER A 52 -3.84 -9.55 -0.64
CA SER A 52 -3.43 -9.97 0.71
C SER A 52 -1.91 -10.16 0.77
N ILE A 53 -1.36 -10.31 1.98
CA ILE A 53 0.06 -10.65 2.15
C ILE A 53 0.41 -12.03 1.56
N ALA A 54 -0.53 -12.98 1.57
CA ALA A 54 -0.34 -14.30 0.97
C ALA A 54 -0.27 -14.20 -0.56
N ASP A 55 -1.13 -13.38 -1.15
CA ASP A 55 -1.13 -13.08 -2.59
C ASP A 55 0.14 -12.34 -3.00
N PHE A 56 0.56 -11.33 -2.23
CA PHE A 56 1.83 -10.64 -2.41
C PHE A 56 3.01 -11.61 -2.39
N GLY A 57 3.13 -12.44 -1.35
CA GLY A 57 4.22 -13.40 -1.23
C GLY A 57 4.23 -14.48 -2.32
N ALA A 58 3.08 -14.79 -2.92
CA ALA A 58 2.97 -15.80 -3.97
C ALA A 58 3.21 -15.24 -5.38
N THR A 59 2.93 -13.96 -5.62
CA THR A 59 2.83 -13.40 -6.98
C THR A 59 3.73 -12.20 -7.25
N ALA A 60 4.22 -11.51 -6.21
CA ALA A 60 5.13 -10.39 -6.38
C ALA A 60 6.51 -10.85 -6.88
N SER A 61 7.16 -10.01 -7.67
CA SER A 61 8.55 -10.20 -8.04
C SER A 61 9.49 -10.04 -6.84
N ALA A 62 10.69 -10.60 -6.92
CA ALA A 62 11.69 -10.44 -5.87
C ALA A 62 12.07 -8.96 -5.63
N GLU A 63 11.99 -8.14 -6.69
CA GLU A 63 12.22 -6.70 -6.63
C GLU A 63 11.11 -6.00 -5.84
N GLU A 64 9.83 -6.28 -6.14
CA GLU A 64 8.69 -5.71 -5.41
C GLU A 64 8.70 -6.13 -3.94
N ILE A 65 9.02 -7.40 -3.64
CA ILE A 65 9.16 -7.88 -2.26
C ILE A 65 10.26 -7.10 -1.56
N THR A 66 11.45 -7.01 -2.15
CA THR A 66 12.59 -6.33 -1.54
C THR A 66 12.34 -4.83 -1.37
N GLY A 67 11.75 -4.19 -2.38
CA GLY A 67 11.41 -2.77 -2.37
C GLY A 67 10.42 -2.43 -1.27
N PHE A 68 9.31 -3.18 -1.18
CA PHE A 68 8.29 -2.97 -0.15
C PHE A 68 8.86 -3.08 1.28
N TRP A 69 9.74 -4.05 1.55
CA TRP A 69 10.32 -4.23 2.89
C TRP A 69 11.45 -3.25 3.24
N ARG A 70 11.96 -2.47 2.26
CA ARG A 70 12.97 -1.44 2.48
C ARG A 70 12.37 -0.04 2.70
N ALA A 71 11.12 0.14 2.31
CA ALA A 71 10.35 1.37 2.47
C ALA A 71 10.10 1.72 3.95
#